data_AF-A0A2D9XIL8-F1
#
_entry.id   AF-A0A2D9XIL8-F1
#
_cell.length_a   1.000
_cell.length_b   1.000
_cell.length_c   1.000
_cell.angle_alpha   90.00
_cell.angle_beta   90.00
_cell.angle_gamma   90.00
#
_symmetry.space_group_name_H-M   'P 1'
#
loop_
_entity.id
_entity.type
_entity.pdbx_description
1 polymer ?
#
loop_
_entity_poly.entity_id
_entity_poly.type
_entity_poly.pdbx_seq_one_letter_code
_entity_poly.pdbx_strand_id
1 'polypeptide(L)'
;MKITDRKIHPLIASSVGSIASVLGGCNALTTMSYISNEFHIKQQLILKHESYLNKVSDSLHGSYYIEKITNSLYKKKKRKNKEIKIKTIRTWTTDEEIKLKSKYYKQDIKNIQHLNFGAGTPPYLRGPYLTMYCDRKWTIRQYSGFSTAAESNAFYKQNLEAGQSGLSVAFD
;
A
#
# COMPACT_ATOMS: atom_id res chain seq x y z
N MET A 1 -9.03 18.04 -8.25
CA MET A 1 -9.37 19.42 -8.64
C MET A 1 -8.67 20.35 -7.66
N LYS A 2 -7.69 21.17 -8.10
CA LYS A 2 -7.00 22.14 -7.23
C LYS A 2 -7.98 23.27 -6.87
N ILE A 3 -7.99 23.71 -5.62
CA ILE A 3 -9.11 24.44 -4.97
C ILE A 3 -8.82 25.93 -4.78
N THR A 4 -7.73 26.44 -5.33
CA THR A 4 -7.33 27.83 -5.11
C THR A 4 -8.27 28.87 -5.74
N ASP A 5 -9.36 28.48 -6.42
CA ASP A 5 -10.14 29.39 -7.27
C ASP A 5 -11.66 29.09 -7.34
N ARG A 6 -12.30 28.67 -6.22
CA ARG A 6 -13.67 28.13 -6.28
C ARG A 6 -14.79 29.14 -5.99
N LYS A 7 -15.67 29.33 -6.98
CA LYS A 7 -17.05 29.87 -6.87
C LYS A 7 -18.04 28.94 -6.13
N ILE A 8 -17.64 27.73 -5.72
CA ILE A 8 -18.52 26.69 -5.17
C ILE A 8 -17.96 26.17 -3.84
N HIS A 9 -18.83 26.02 -2.84
CA HIS A 9 -18.47 25.54 -1.51
C HIS A 9 -17.79 24.15 -1.54
N PRO A 10 -16.66 23.94 -0.82
CA PRO A 10 -15.88 22.70 -0.89
C PRO A 10 -16.66 21.43 -0.52
N LEU A 11 -17.58 21.53 0.44
CA LEU A 11 -18.43 20.41 0.87
C LEU A 11 -19.30 19.88 -0.28
N ILE A 12 -19.92 20.79 -1.03
CA ILE A 12 -20.79 20.45 -2.17
C ILE A 12 -19.96 19.77 -3.26
N ALA A 13 -18.79 20.34 -3.57
CA ALA A 13 -17.90 19.78 -4.58
C ALA A 13 -17.40 18.36 -4.20
N SER A 14 -17.11 18.11 -2.91
CA SER A 14 -16.75 16.78 -2.43
C SER A 14 -17.92 15.80 -2.54
N SER A 15 -19.12 16.19 -2.09
CA SER A 15 -20.32 15.35 -2.15
C SER A 15 -20.67 14.97 -3.58
N VAL A 16 -20.69 15.93 -4.51
CA VAL A 16 -20.99 15.67 -5.94
C VAL A 16 -19.93 14.76 -6.56
N GLY A 17 -18.65 14.97 -6.25
CA GLY A 17 -17.58 14.09 -6.70
C GLY A 17 -17.73 12.65 -6.19
N SER A 18 -18.13 12.51 -4.93
CA SER A 18 -18.35 11.23 -4.27
C SER A 18 -19.53 10.46 -4.87
N ILE A 19 -20.64 11.15 -5.14
CA ILE A 19 -21.80 10.58 -5.83
C ILE A 19 -21.40 10.13 -7.24
N ALA A 20 -20.70 10.97 -8.00
CA ALA A 20 -20.24 10.64 -9.34
C ALA A 20 -19.30 9.41 -9.35
N SER A 21 -18.43 9.26 -8.36
CA SER A 21 -17.58 8.07 -8.24
C SER A 21 -18.35 6.80 -7.91
N VAL A 22 -19.36 6.87 -7.03
CA VAL A 22 -20.20 5.71 -6.69
C VAL A 22 -20.99 5.26 -7.91
N LEU A 23 -21.65 6.20 -8.59
CA LEU A 23 -22.39 5.92 -9.83
C LEU A 23 -21.49 5.41 -10.97
N GLY A 24 -20.23 5.82 -10.99
CA GLY A 24 -19.23 5.32 -11.93
C GLY A 24 -18.66 3.93 -11.60
N GLY A 25 -19.11 3.28 -10.52
CA GLY A 25 -18.70 1.94 -10.13
C GLY A 25 -17.32 1.85 -9.50
N CYS A 26 -16.92 2.82 -8.67
CA CYS A 26 -15.63 2.76 -7.97
C CYS A 26 -15.55 1.60 -6.95
N ASN A 27 -14.38 0.94 -6.85
CA ASN A 27 -14.16 -0.11 -5.84
C ASN A 27 -13.81 0.43 -4.45
N ALA A 28 -13.23 1.63 -4.38
CA ALA A 28 -12.87 2.31 -3.14
C ALA A 28 -13.05 3.82 -3.32
N LEU A 29 -13.52 4.49 -2.26
CA LEU A 29 -13.78 5.92 -2.25
C LEU A 29 -13.06 6.58 -1.07
N THR A 30 -12.34 7.65 -1.37
CA THR A 30 -11.80 8.57 -0.36
C THR A 30 -12.40 9.94 -0.60
N THR A 31 -13.17 10.42 0.36
CA THR A 31 -13.71 11.78 0.34
C THR A 31 -12.65 12.77 0.79
N MET A 32 -12.75 14.03 0.36
CA MET A 32 -11.93 15.12 0.88
C MET A 32 -12.81 16.10 1.68
N SER A 33 -12.37 16.57 2.84
CA SER A 33 -13.07 17.52 3.70
C SER A 33 -12.04 18.57 4.08
N TYR A 34 -12.48 19.80 3.91
CA TYR A 34 -11.66 20.98 4.08
C TYR A 34 -11.97 21.72 5.38
N ILE A 35 -13.01 21.27 6.10
CA ILE A 35 -13.50 21.91 7.32
C ILE A 35 -13.04 21.10 8.54
N SER A 36 -13.40 19.81 8.59
CA SER A 36 -12.94 18.90 9.65
C SER A 36 -12.83 17.47 9.16
N ASN A 37 -12.03 16.66 9.85
CA ASN A 37 -11.85 15.25 9.53
C ASN A 37 -13.14 14.42 9.74
N GLU A 38 -14.02 14.82 10.66
CA GLU A 38 -15.26 14.08 10.92
C GLU A 38 -16.27 14.16 9.77
N PHE A 39 -16.31 15.29 9.06
CA PHE A 39 -17.28 15.49 7.97
C PHE A 39 -17.11 14.48 6.84
N HIS A 40 -15.89 14.01 6.58
CA HIS A 40 -15.66 12.96 5.58
C HIS A 40 -16.40 11.68 5.90
N ILE A 41 -16.30 11.23 7.16
CA ILE A 41 -16.91 9.98 7.60
C ILE A 41 -18.43 10.12 7.52
N LYS A 42 -18.97 11.26 7.97
CA LYS A 42 -20.41 11.54 7.87
C LYS A 42 -20.90 11.51 6.42
N GLN A 43 -20.17 12.13 5.48
CA GLN A 43 -20.50 12.06 4.05
C GLN A 43 -20.52 10.63 3.52
N GLN A 44 -19.54 9.81 3.88
CA GLN A 44 -19.48 8.41 3.45
C GLN A 44 -20.61 7.57 4.05
N LEU A 45 -20.97 7.80 5.31
CA LEU A 45 -22.08 7.11 5.98
C LEU A 45 -23.41 7.45 5.31
N ILE A 46 -23.67 8.73 5.02
CA ILE A 46 -24.88 9.15 4.30
C ILE A 46 -24.95 8.47 2.92
N LEU A 47 -23.83 8.47 2.17
CA LEU A 47 -23.80 7.79 0.87
C LEU A 47 -24.08 6.29 0.99
N LYS A 48 -23.60 5.64 2.06
CA LYS A 48 -23.79 4.19 2.23
C LYS A 48 -25.19 3.81 2.72
N HIS A 49 -25.75 4.57 3.66
CA HIS A 49 -26.95 4.20 4.39
C HIS A 49 -28.21 4.95 3.96
N GLU A 50 -28.08 6.18 3.46
CA GLU A 50 -29.22 7.06 3.17
C GLU A 50 -29.42 7.34 1.68
N SER A 51 -28.36 7.26 0.86
CA SER A 51 -28.46 7.61 -0.57
C SER A 51 -29.13 6.54 -1.44
N TYR A 52 -29.20 5.29 -0.95
CA TYR A 52 -29.70 4.12 -1.68
C TYR A 52 -29.05 3.86 -3.06
N LEU A 53 -27.93 4.52 -3.37
CA LEU A 53 -27.21 4.35 -4.63
C LEU A 53 -26.67 2.92 -4.84
N ASN A 54 -26.61 2.12 -3.77
CA ASN A 54 -26.19 0.73 -3.81
C ASN A 54 -27.30 -0.26 -4.18
N LYS A 55 -28.55 0.19 -4.33
CA LYS A 55 -29.69 -0.71 -4.62
C LYS A 55 -29.74 -1.17 -6.08
N VAL A 56 -29.13 -0.40 -6.98
CA VAL A 56 -29.05 -0.71 -8.42
C VAL A 56 -27.59 -0.63 -8.83
N SER A 57 -27.08 -1.69 -9.49
CA SER A 57 -25.66 -1.80 -9.83
C SER A 57 -25.18 -0.78 -10.85
N ASP A 58 -26.01 -0.46 -11.84
CA ASP A 58 -25.73 0.57 -12.85
C ASP A 58 -27.01 1.36 -13.14
N SER A 59 -27.24 2.40 -12.33
CA SER A 59 -28.40 3.26 -12.50
C SER A 59 -28.26 4.25 -13.65
N LEU A 60 -27.07 4.39 -14.25
CA LEU A 60 -26.82 5.33 -15.35
C LEU A 60 -26.95 4.67 -16.73
N HIS A 61 -26.95 3.34 -16.79
CA HIS A 61 -27.19 2.59 -18.01
C HIS A 61 -28.47 3.03 -18.73
N GLY A 62 -28.41 3.22 -20.04
CA GLY A 62 -29.55 3.60 -20.87
C GLY A 62 -29.86 5.10 -20.91
N SER A 63 -29.25 5.93 -20.06
CA SER A 63 -29.34 7.39 -20.22
C SER A 63 -28.65 7.81 -21.52
N TYR A 64 -29.43 8.32 -22.49
CA TYR A 64 -28.93 8.80 -23.78
C TYR A 64 -27.74 9.77 -23.64
N TYR A 65 -27.79 10.67 -22.67
CA TYR A 65 -26.74 11.67 -22.43
C TYR A 65 -25.42 11.01 -21.98
N ILE A 66 -25.46 10.20 -20.93
CA ILE A 66 -24.32 9.44 -20.42
C ILE A 66 -23.74 8.54 -21.51
N GLU A 67 -24.57 7.77 -22.21
CA GLU A 67 -24.12 6.89 -23.32
C GLU A 67 -23.41 7.67 -24.43
N LYS A 68 -23.97 8.82 -24.84
CA LYS A 68 -23.37 9.68 -25.88
C LYS A 68 -22.02 10.25 -25.44
N ILE A 69 -21.90 10.68 -24.19
CA ILE A 69 -20.65 11.22 -23.64
C ILE A 69 -19.62 10.10 -23.49
N THR A 70 -20.01 8.95 -22.94
CA THR A 70 -19.14 7.77 -22.79
C THR A 70 -18.58 7.35 -24.14
N ASN A 71 -19.43 7.26 -25.18
CA ASN A 71 -19.01 6.94 -26.53
C ASN A 71 -18.07 8.01 -27.14
N SER A 72 -18.34 9.30 -26.91
CA SER A 72 -17.48 10.40 -27.37
C SER A 72 -16.09 10.35 -26.72
N LEU A 73 -16.04 10.12 -25.40
CA LEU A 73 -14.80 9.97 -24.64
C LEU A 73 -14.03 8.72 -25.06
N TYR A 74 -14.72 7.59 -25.27
CA TYR A 74 -14.13 6.36 -25.75
C TYR A 74 -13.48 6.54 -27.13
N LYS A 75 -14.18 7.18 -28.09
CA LYS A 75 -13.64 7.50 -29.42
C LYS A 75 -12.41 8.41 -29.35
N LYS A 76 -12.45 9.45 -28.50
CA LYS A 76 -11.29 10.33 -28.25
C LYS A 76 -10.09 9.56 -27.66
N LYS A 77 -10.32 8.64 -26.72
CA LYS A 77 -9.26 7.83 -26.10
C LYS A 77 -8.68 6.80 -27.07
N LYS A 78 -9.51 6.15 -27.89
CA LYS A 78 -9.07 5.22 -28.95
C LYS A 78 -8.16 5.91 -29.97
N ARG A 79 -8.44 7.16 -30.31
CA ARG A 79 -7.55 8.01 -31.14
C ARG A 79 -6.21 8.27 -30.46
N LYS A 80 -6.19 8.57 -29.15
CA LYS A 80 -4.94 8.79 -28.38
C LYS A 80 -4.13 7.51 -28.13
N ASN A 81 -4.79 6.36 -27.99
CA ASN A 81 -4.11 5.08 -27.71
C ASN A 81 -3.32 4.53 -28.91
N LYS A 82 -3.57 5.02 -30.14
CA LYS A 82 -2.74 4.68 -31.31
C LYS A 82 -1.34 5.31 -31.27
N GLU A 83 -1.07 6.25 -30.36
CA GLU A 83 0.23 6.91 -30.20
C GLU A 83 0.64 7.06 -28.72
N ILE A 84 0.60 5.97 -27.94
CA ILE A 84 1.38 5.96 -26.70
C ILE A 84 2.83 5.64 -27.08
N LYS A 85 3.55 6.63 -27.62
CA LYS A 85 5.02 6.61 -27.56
C LYS A 85 5.36 6.46 -26.08
N ILE A 86 6.09 5.39 -25.74
CA ILE A 86 6.52 5.08 -24.37
C ILE A 86 7.14 6.36 -23.81
N LYS A 87 6.42 7.03 -22.90
CA LYS A 87 6.94 8.19 -22.20
C LYS A 87 8.26 7.76 -21.58
N THR A 88 9.31 8.55 -21.82
CA THR A 88 10.66 8.37 -21.28
C THR A 88 10.55 7.97 -19.81
N ILE A 89 10.96 6.74 -19.51
CA ILE A 89 10.91 6.21 -18.14
C ILE A 89 11.97 6.99 -17.37
N ARG A 90 11.55 7.87 -16.45
CA ARG A 90 12.48 8.61 -15.60
C ARG A 90 13.21 7.64 -14.69
N THR A 91 14.53 7.73 -14.66
CA THR A 91 15.40 7.00 -13.74
C THR A 91 15.94 7.95 -12.70
N TRP A 92 16.02 7.50 -11.45
CA TRP A 92 16.64 8.24 -10.35
C TRP A 92 17.55 7.31 -9.56
N THR A 93 18.54 7.89 -8.88
CA THR A 93 19.53 7.15 -8.09
C THR A 93 19.21 7.35 -6.61
N THR A 94 19.22 6.27 -5.85
CA THR A 94 19.10 6.27 -4.39
C THR A 94 20.43 6.68 -3.74
N ASP A 95 20.41 6.96 -2.44
CA ASP A 95 21.62 7.30 -1.67
C ASP A 95 22.62 6.13 -1.65
N GLU A 96 22.12 4.89 -1.82
CA GLU A 96 22.90 3.67 -1.96
C GLU A 96 23.36 3.38 -3.41
N GLU A 97 23.32 4.39 -4.29
CA GLU A 97 23.74 4.33 -5.70
C GLU A 97 22.92 3.36 -6.59
N ILE A 98 21.77 2.88 -6.13
CA ILE A 98 20.91 1.98 -6.91
C ILE A 98 20.06 2.81 -7.88
N LYS A 99 20.17 2.53 -9.18
CA LYS A 99 19.38 3.16 -10.24
C LYS A 99 17.98 2.53 -10.33
N LEU A 100 16.96 3.30 -9.99
CA LEU A 100 15.57 2.87 -10.03
C LEU A 100 14.78 3.51 -11.17
N LYS A 101 13.93 2.72 -11.83
CA LYS A 101 12.95 3.20 -12.81
C LYS A 101 11.71 3.72 -12.10
N SER A 102 11.13 4.82 -12.57
CA SER A 102 9.87 5.37 -12.05
C SER A 102 8.65 4.46 -12.32
N LYS A 103 8.76 3.55 -13.31
CA LYS A 103 7.73 2.55 -13.63
C LYS A 103 8.40 1.25 -14.08
N TYR A 104 7.80 0.14 -13.67
CA TYR A 104 8.18 -1.21 -14.08
C TYR A 104 6.99 -1.89 -14.78
N TYR A 105 7.29 -2.70 -15.78
CA TYR A 105 6.31 -3.47 -16.55
C TYR A 105 6.61 -4.96 -16.49
N LYS A 106 5.67 -5.80 -16.94
CA LYS A 106 5.82 -7.26 -16.98
C LYS A 106 7.06 -7.70 -17.79
N GLN A 107 7.51 -6.89 -18.74
CA GLN A 107 8.72 -7.13 -19.51
C GLN A 107 10.00 -7.05 -18.66
N ASP A 108 10.05 -6.16 -17.66
CA ASP A 108 11.23 -6.00 -16.78
C ASP A 108 11.47 -7.23 -15.90
N ILE A 109 10.43 -8.05 -15.70
CA ILE A 109 10.46 -9.26 -14.88
C ILE A 109 11.06 -10.45 -15.64
N LYS A 110 11.08 -10.44 -16.98
CA LYS A 110 11.43 -11.61 -17.80
C LYS A 110 12.85 -12.15 -17.58
N ASN A 111 13.81 -11.28 -17.26
CA ASN A 111 15.22 -11.65 -17.07
C ASN A 111 15.60 -11.87 -15.59
N ILE A 112 14.62 -11.89 -14.67
CA ILE A 112 14.90 -12.07 -13.24
C ILE A 112 14.94 -13.55 -12.90
N GLN A 113 16.11 -14.05 -12.50
CA GLN A 113 16.32 -15.47 -12.20
C GLN A 113 15.62 -15.94 -10.91
N HIS A 114 15.31 -15.02 -9.98
CA HIS A 114 14.89 -15.35 -8.61
C HIS A 114 13.39 -15.27 -8.31
N LEU A 115 12.56 -15.35 -9.33
CA LEU A 115 11.11 -15.27 -9.16
C LEU A 115 10.49 -16.56 -8.62
N ASN A 116 11.04 -17.71 -9.02
CA ASN A 116 10.45 -19.03 -8.79
C ASN A 116 11.15 -19.83 -7.66
N PHE A 117 11.72 -19.16 -6.67
CA PHE A 117 12.30 -19.83 -5.51
C PHE A 117 11.28 -20.02 -4.39
N GLY A 118 11.26 -21.21 -3.80
CA GLY A 118 10.59 -21.49 -2.53
C GLY A 118 11.48 -21.15 -1.34
N ALA A 119 10.88 -20.95 -0.17
CA ALA A 119 11.61 -20.89 1.10
C ALA A 119 12.03 -22.31 1.50
N GLY A 120 13.18 -22.46 2.17
CA GLY A 120 13.66 -23.76 2.64
C GLY A 120 14.40 -24.62 1.62
N THR A 121 14.62 -24.13 0.39
CA THR A 121 15.40 -24.83 -0.65
C THR A 121 16.62 -24.02 -1.07
N PRO A 122 17.80 -24.64 -1.27
CA PRO A 122 18.97 -23.94 -1.83
C PRO A 122 18.61 -23.21 -3.14
N PRO A 123 19.09 -21.97 -3.36
CA PRO A 123 20.06 -21.18 -2.59
C PRO A 123 19.45 -20.31 -1.47
N TYR A 124 18.28 -20.67 -0.96
CA TYR A 124 17.62 -20.05 0.21
C TYR A 124 17.31 -18.55 0.06
N LEU A 125 17.02 -18.07 -1.16
CA LEU A 125 16.72 -16.66 -1.43
C LEU A 125 15.41 -16.16 -0.80
N ARG A 126 14.48 -17.07 -0.48
CA ARG A 126 13.25 -16.78 0.28
C ARG A 126 13.36 -17.20 1.75
N GLY A 127 14.57 -17.49 2.19
CA GLY A 127 14.95 -17.87 3.54
C GLY A 127 15.17 -19.38 3.75
N PRO A 128 15.77 -19.74 4.90
CA PRO A 128 16.38 -21.05 5.12
C PRO A 128 15.38 -22.16 5.46
N TYR A 129 14.15 -21.83 5.85
CA TYR A 129 13.13 -22.81 6.27
C TYR A 129 11.81 -22.55 5.55
N LEU A 130 11.03 -23.61 5.32
CA LEU A 130 9.75 -23.54 4.59
C LEU A 130 8.74 -22.58 5.26
N THR A 131 8.59 -22.68 6.59
CA THR A 131 7.72 -21.81 7.39
C THR A 131 8.47 -20.62 8.00
N MET A 132 9.71 -20.37 7.55
CA MET A 132 10.58 -19.34 8.09
C MET A 132 10.68 -19.43 9.63
N TYR A 133 10.19 -18.42 10.33
CA TYR A 133 10.15 -18.34 11.78
C TYR A 133 8.71 -18.37 12.33
N CYS A 134 7.71 -18.70 11.50
CA CYS A 134 6.31 -18.72 11.93
C CYS A 134 6.05 -19.78 13.01
N ASP A 135 6.71 -20.94 12.93
CA ASP A 135 6.55 -22.03 13.90
C ASP A 135 7.54 -21.96 15.07
N ARG A 136 8.61 -21.17 14.94
CA ARG A 136 9.66 -21.08 15.95
C ARG A 136 9.42 -19.88 16.84
N LYS A 137 9.25 -20.14 18.15
CA LYS A 137 9.19 -19.06 19.14
C LYS A 137 10.50 -18.27 19.12
N TRP A 138 10.37 -16.95 19.20
CA TRP A 138 11.52 -16.05 19.32
C TRP A 138 12.28 -16.34 20.60
N THR A 139 13.60 -16.49 20.51
CA THR A 139 14.45 -16.54 21.70
C THR A 139 14.76 -15.11 22.12
N ILE A 140 14.14 -14.66 23.21
CA ILE A 140 14.43 -13.34 23.79
C ILE A 140 15.74 -13.47 24.58
N ARG A 141 16.73 -12.67 24.20
CA ARG A 141 18.01 -12.58 24.90
C ARG A 141 18.22 -11.13 25.33
N GLN A 142 18.36 -10.90 26.62
CA GLN A 142 18.79 -9.60 27.12
C GLN A 142 20.30 -9.49 26.95
N TYR A 143 20.74 -8.34 26.46
CA TYR A 143 22.16 -8.03 26.36
C TYR A 143 22.72 -7.80 27.76
N SER A 144 23.82 -8.47 28.07
CA SER A 144 24.34 -8.56 29.43
C SER A 144 25.85 -8.37 29.41
N GLY A 145 26.31 -7.20 29.84
CA GLY A 145 27.74 -6.88 29.98
C GLY A 145 27.94 -6.03 31.23
N PHE A 146 28.73 -6.52 32.18
CA PHE A 146 29.17 -5.77 33.36
C PHE A 146 30.70 -5.66 33.33
N SER A 147 31.23 -4.67 34.03
CA SER A 147 32.67 -4.35 34.02
C SER A 147 33.54 -5.49 34.57
N THR A 148 32.99 -6.39 35.39
CA THR A 148 33.74 -7.54 35.94
C THR A 148 33.15 -8.88 35.54
N ALA A 149 34.02 -9.89 35.40
CA ALA A 149 33.62 -11.26 35.08
C ALA A 149 32.74 -11.89 36.17
N ALA A 150 32.95 -11.52 37.44
CA ALA A 150 32.18 -12.03 38.57
C ALA A 150 30.73 -11.52 38.55
N GLU A 151 30.54 -10.22 38.32
CA GLU A 151 29.20 -9.60 38.21
C GLU A 151 28.44 -10.11 36.99
N SER A 152 29.14 -10.28 35.87
CA SER A 152 28.56 -10.87 34.65
C SER A 152 28.06 -12.29 34.89
N ASN A 153 28.84 -13.14 35.57
CA ASN A 153 28.43 -14.51 35.91
C ASN A 153 27.24 -14.55 36.88
N ALA A 154 27.21 -13.69 37.89
CA ALA A 154 26.08 -13.59 38.82
C ALA A 154 24.79 -13.22 38.10
N PHE A 155 24.87 -12.24 37.18
CA PHE A 155 23.72 -11.82 36.36
C PHE A 155 23.25 -12.92 35.40
N TYR A 156 24.17 -13.68 34.78
CA TYR A 156 23.81 -14.81 33.92
C TYR A 156 22.99 -15.87 34.67
N LYS A 157 23.39 -16.19 35.90
CA LYS A 157 22.67 -17.15 36.74
C LYS A 157 21.26 -16.64 37.08
N GLN A 158 21.13 -15.38 37.49
CA GLN A 158 19.83 -14.77 37.79
C GLN A 158 18.89 -14.79 36.57
N ASN A 159 19.41 -14.49 35.38
CA ASN A 159 18.61 -14.50 34.15
C ASN A 159 18.16 -15.90 33.74
N LEU A 160 19.03 -16.90 33.90
CA LEU A 160 18.66 -18.30 33.65
C LEU A 160 17.59 -18.78 34.64
N GLU A 161 17.70 -18.41 35.92
CA GLU A 161 16.68 -18.69 36.94
C GLU A 161 15.35 -17.98 36.65
N ALA A 162 15.40 -16.76 36.10
CA ALA A 162 14.22 -15.99 35.67
C ALA A 162 13.57 -16.53 34.37
N GLY A 163 14.08 -17.63 33.81
CA GLY A 163 13.50 -18.30 32.64
C GLY A 163 14.00 -17.79 31.28
N GLN A 164 15.11 -17.05 31.23
CA GLN A 164 15.72 -16.64 29.97
C GLN A 164 16.27 -17.88 29.23
N SER A 165 15.86 -18.05 27.98
CA SER A 165 16.19 -19.25 27.16
C SER A 165 17.50 -19.11 26.36
N GLY A 166 18.21 -17.99 26.47
CA GLY A 166 19.53 -17.81 25.88
C GLY A 166 20.20 -16.51 26.32
N LEU A 167 21.52 -16.53 26.46
CA LEU A 167 22.33 -15.37 26.84
C LEU A 167 22.97 -14.76 25.59
N SER A 168 23.10 -13.43 25.53
CA SER A 168 23.81 -12.73 24.46
C SER A 168 24.99 -11.99 25.08
N VAL A 169 26.20 -12.49 24.84
CA VAL A 169 27.46 -11.94 25.34
C VAL A 169 28.29 -11.51 24.14
N ALA A 170 28.69 -10.25 24.09
CA ALA A 170 29.79 -9.83 23.22
C ALA A 170 31.00 -9.55 24.11
N PHE A 171 32.15 -10.07 23.69
CA PHE A 171 33.43 -9.74 24.28
C PHE A 171 33.96 -8.52 23.53
N ASP A 172 34.26 -7.45 24.26
CA ASP A 172 35.11 -6.35 23.81
C ASP A 172 36.54 -6.61 24.33
#